data_AF-A0AAX3ZQJ1-F1
#
_entry.id   AF-A0AAX3ZQJ1-F1
#
_cell.length_a   1.000
_cell.length_b   1.000
_cell.length_c   1.000
_cell.angle_alpha   90.00
_cell.angle_beta   90.00
_cell.angle_gamma   90.00
#
_symmetry.space_group_name_H-M   'P 1'
#
loop_
_entity.id
_entity.type
_entity.pdbx_description
1 polymer ?
#
loop_
_entity_poly.entity_id
_entity_poly.type
_entity_poly.pdbx_seq_one_letter_code
_entity_poly.pdbx_strand_id
1 'polypeptide(L)'
;MIHSDRSGTARRLRIGFLSAAHARAHGRRDASGLLDVLTDAGLGRAPDTDGLPPYVLGVRAQAVRSTTRLRARMLDRNRDLSRRIHAESVRVVTQYTVRGEPAPAALARFGTMVGTWRNSAAVCRSRAQGVVDEANHLLACYWDAAWTRARRAHELPPHRPAGWLPGRAELDPTWHRVDDGLLPDRWYGRGAPPASADPAAVAQALAILDSQLTGGATRTTGSRG
;
A
#
# COMPACT_ATOMS: atom_id res chain seq x y z
N MET A 1 23.91 35.88 -19.74
CA MET A 1 22.47 35.69 -20.07
C MET A 1 21.96 34.55 -19.20
N ILE A 2 20.94 34.82 -18.40
CA ILE A 2 20.55 34.08 -17.19
C ILE A 2 19.78 32.80 -17.58
N HIS A 3 20.20 31.64 -17.08
CA HIS A 3 19.35 30.44 -17.03
C HIS A 3 19.00 30.15 -15.58
N SER A 4 17.82 30.65 -15.21
CA SER A 4 17.16 30.38 -13.95
C SER A 4 16.59 28.97 -13.96
N ASP A 5 17.32 28.00 -13.43
CA ASP A 5 16.75 26.70 -13.09
C ASP A 5 15.82 26.87 -11.88
N ARG A 6 14.52 26.94 -12.18
CA ARG A 6 13.45 26.84 -11.19
C ARG A 6 13.46 25.42 -10.62
N SER A 7 14.24 25.22 -9.56
CA SER A 7 14.12 24.09 -8.66
C SER A 7 12.66 23.95 -8.23
N GLY A 8 11.99 22.94 -8.79
CA GLY A 8 10.61 22.59 -8.50
C GLY A 8 10.52 22.20 -7.03
N THR A 9 10.10 23.14 -6.20
CA THR A 9 9.74 22.88 -4.82
C THR A 9 8.65 21.83 -4.81
N ALA A 10 9.00 20.62 -4.35
CA ALA A 10 8.06 19.58 -4.04
C ALA A 10 7.09 20.15 -2.99
N ARG A 11 5.95 20.63 -3.47
CA ARG A 11 4.87 21.18 -2.67
C ARG A 11 4.38 20.04 -1.78
N ARG A 12 4.94 19.97 -0.56
CA ARG A 12 4.50 19.05 0.49
C ARG A 12 2.99 19.18 0.55
N LEU A 13 2.29 18.14 0.14
CA LEU A 13 0.87 17.99 0.37
C LEU A 13 0.71 18.06 1.88
N ARG A 14 0.31 19.24 2.39
CA ARG A 14 -0.05 19.46 3.78
C ARG A 14 -1.25 18.56 4.07
N ILE A 15 -0.96 17.36 4.55
CA ILE A 15 -1.90 16.58 5.34
C ILE A 15 -2.10 17.42 6.60
N GLY A 16 -3.32 17.94 6.76
CA GLY A 16 -3.66 18.83 7.86
C GLY A 16 -3.33 18.23 9.22
N PHE A 17 -2.74 19.06 10.08
CA PHE A 17 -2.82 19.06 11.54
C PHE A 17 -2.22 17.92 12.39
N LEU A 18 -1.63 16.86 11.83
CA LEU A 18 -0.94 15.87 12.66
C LEU A 18 0.57 16.09 12.62
N SER A 19 1.08 16.83 13.61
CA SER A 19 2.52 17.00 13.82
C SER A 19 2.99 16.17 15.01
N ALA A 20 4.27 15.81 15.04
CA ALA A 20 4.87 15.17 16.20
C ALA A 20 4.68 15.97 17.49
N ALA A 21 4.65 17.31 17.42
CA ALA A 21 4.37 18.15 18.58
C ALA A 21 2.94 17.98 19.10
N HIS A 22 1.96 17.90 18.19
CA HIS A 22 0.56 17.66 18.54
C HIS A 22 0.35 16.25 19.11
N ALA A 23 0.98 15.23 18.50
CA ALA A 23 0.99 13.86 19.01
C ALA A 23 1.52 13.77 20.44
N ARG A 24 2.66 14.43 20.70
CA ARG A 24 3.22 14.50 22.06
C ARG A 24 2.31 15.23 23.03
N ALA A 25 1.63 16.30 22.59
CA ALA A 25 0.70 17.03 23.44
C ALA A 25 -0.50 16.16 23.86
N HIS A 26 -1.08 15.39 22.92
CA HIS A 26 -2.12 14.42 23.24
C HIS A 26 -1.61 13.31 24.17
N GLY A 27 -0.44 12.73 23.89
CA GLY A 27 0.13 11.70 24.77
C GLY A 27 0.31 12.19 26.20
N ARG A 28 0.80 13.42 26.40
CA ARG A 28 0.91 14.01 27.75
C ARG A 28 -0.44 14.26 28.42
N ARG A 29 -1.48 14.61 27.67
CA ARG A 29 -2.82 14.86 28.22
C ARG A 29 -3.47 13.56 28.67
N ASP A 30 -3.34 12.52 27.88
CA ASP A 30 -4.02 11.24 28.12
C ASP A 30 -3.28 10.38 29.17
N ALA A 31 -2.02 10.68 29.47
CA ALA A 31 -1.12 9.87 30.29
C ALA A 31 -1.72 9.34 31.61
N SER A 32 -2.46 10.18 32.36
CA SER A 32 -3.05 9.76 33.64
C SER A 32 -4.18 8.74 33.47
N GLY A 33 -4.95 8.83 32.39
CA GLY A 33 -6.01 7.87 32.07
C GLY A 33 -5.50 6.59 31.43
N LEU A 34 -4.19 6.47 31.20
CA LEU A 34 -3.55 5.33 30.55
C LEU A 34 -2.62 4.56 31.49
N LEU A 35 -2.65 4.84 32.79
CA LEU A 35 -1.69 4.25 33.73
C LEU A 35 -1.73 2.72 33.72
N ASP A 36 -2.92 2.12 33.69
CA ASP A 36 -3.07 0.66 33.64
C ASP A 36 -2.45 0.09 32.36
N VAL A 37 -2.76 0.71 31.21
CA VAL A 37 -2.21 0.34 29.91
C VAL A 37 -0.68 0.45 29.87
N LEU A 38 -0.11 1.50 30.47
CA LEU A 38 1.33 1.73 30.51
C LEU A 38 2.05 0.80 31.49
N THR A 39 1.38 0.42 32.59
CA THR A 39 1.89 -0.56 33.56
C THR A 39 1.89 -1.96 32.95
N ASP A 40 0.78 -2.35 32.30
CA ASP A 40 0.65 -3.61 31.58
C ASP A 40 1.65 -3.74 30.42
N ALA A 41 1.99 -2.62 29.78
CA ALA A 41 3.06 -2.59 28.79
C ALA A 41 4.42 -3.02 29.36
N GLY A 42 4.72 -2.66 30.61
CA GLY A 42 5.91 -3.14 31.33
C GLY A 42 5.96 -4.66 31.47
N LEU A 43 4.79 -5.32 31.45
CA LEU A 43 4.63 -6.77 31.46
C LEU A 43 4.60 -7.39 30.05
N GLY A 44 4.88 -6.59 29.02
CA GLY A 44 4.87 -7.02 27.61
C GLY A 44 3.47 -7.13 26.99
N ARG A 45 2.42 -6.61 27.65
CA ARG A 45 1.04 -6.66 27.15
C ARG A 45 0.72 -5.43 26.32
N ALA A 46 -0.12 -5.60 25.30
CA ALA A 46 -0.67 -4.51 24.50
C ALA A 46 -2.20 -4.48 24.65
N PRO A 47 -2.83 -3.30 24.72
CA PRO A 47 -4.28 -3.21 24.75
C PRO A 47 -4.88 -3.70 23.43
N ASP A 48 -6.06 -4.31 23.52
CA ASP A 48 -6.90 -4.61 22.37
C ASP A 48 -7.38 -3.32 21.67
N THR A 49 -7.93 -3.46 20.46
CA THR A 49 -8.37 -2.31 19.66
C THR A 49 -9.38 -1.42 20.40
N ASP A 50 -10.27 -2.03 21.20
CA ASP A 50 -11.30 -1.31 21.97
C ASP A 50 -10.71 -0.54 23.16
N GLY A 51 -9.52 -0.93 23.62
CA GLY A 51 -8.76 -0.24 24.67
C GLY A 51 -7.85 0.88 24.15
N LEU A 52 -7.89 1.19 22.85
CA LEU A 52 -7.03 2.23 22.28
C LEU A 52 -7.59 3.64 22.51
N PRO A 53 -6.73 4.63 22.82
CA PRO A 53 -7.15 6.01 22.97
C PRO A 53 -7.76 6.57 21.67
N PRO A 54 -8.75 7.50 21.76
CA PRO A 54 -9.36 8.12 20.59
C PRO A 54 -8.37 8.75 19.61
N TYR A 55 -7.28 9.34 20.12
CA TYR A 55 -6.22 9.89 19.27
C TYR A 55 -5.56 8.82 18.39
N VAL A 56 -5.25 7.64 18.96
CA VAL A 56 -4.65 6.51 18.26
C VAL A 56 -5.58 5.98 17.18
N LEU A 57 -6.86 5.81 17.52
CA LEU A 57 -7.90 5.41 16.55
C LEU A 57 -8.03 6.43 15.41
N GLY A 58 -7.97 7.74 15.73
CA GLY A 58 -8.01 8.82 14.75
C GLY A 58 -6.84 8.79 13.76
N VAL A 59 -5.61 8.56 14.24
CA VAL A 59 -4.40 8.41 13.40
C VAL A 59 -4.55 7.21 12.47
N ARG A 60 -4.99 6.04 12.98
CA ARG A 60 -5.22 4.84 12.17
C ARG A 60 -6.26 5.08 11.08
N ALA A 61 -7.41 5.63 11.45
CA ALA A 61 -8.48 5.92 10.50
C ALA A 61 -8.03 6.91 9.42
N GLN A 62 -7.19 7.89 9.77
CA GLN A 62 -6.62 8.81 8.80
C GLN A 62 -5.64 8.15 7.83
N ALA A 63 -4.80 7.22 8.31
CA ALA A 63 -3.91 6.43 7.47
C ALA A 63 -4.72 5.59 6.46
N VAL A 64 -5.74 4.86 6.94
CA VAL A 64 -6.64 4.04 6.12
C VAL A 64 -7.34 4.88 5.04
N ARG A 65 -7.92 6.04 5.42
CA ARG A 65 -8.54 6.95 4.45
C ARG A 65 -7.55 7.46 3.41
N SER A 66 -6.34 7.79 3.84
CA SER A 66 -5.31 8.36 2.97
C SER A 66 -4.78 7.34 1.96
N THR A 67 -4.53 6.10 2.39
CA THR A 67 -4.14 5.00 1.48
C THR A 67 -5.29 4.64 0.55
N THR A 68 -6.53 4.56 1.03
CA THR A 68 -7.72 4.33 0.18
C THR A 68 -7.87 5.40 -0.90
N ARG A 69 -7.67 6.69 -0.57
CA ARG A 69 -7.68 7.78 -1.56
C ARG A 69 -6.52 7.73 -2.53
N LEU A 70 -5.34 7.26 -2.13
CA LEU A 70 -4.22 7.04 -3.05
C LEU A 70 -4.58 5.99 -4.09
N ARG A 71 -5.17 4.88 -3.64
CA ARG A 71 -5.66 3.79 -4.50
C ARG A 71 -6.74 4.26 -5.46
N ALA A 72 -7.80 4.90 -4.98
CA ALA A 72 -8.87 5.42 -5.85
C ALA A 72 -8.31 6.34 -6.96
N ARG A 73 -7.39 7.25 -6.60
CA ARG A 73 -6.73 8.13 -7.59
C ARG A 73 -5.82 7.38 -8.54
N MET A 74 -5.19 6.28 -8.12
CA MET A 74 -4.39 5.44 -9.00
C MET A 74 -5.28 4.78 -10.04
N LEU A 75 -6.41 4.22 -9.61
CA LEU A 75 -7.35 3.55 -10.51
C LEU A 75 -7.96 4.51 -11.52
N ASP A 76 -8.45 5.66 -11.05
CA ASP A 76 -8.99 6.68 -11.92
C ASP A 76 -7.96 7.15 -12.98
N ARG A 77 -6.73 7.44 -12.56
CA ARG A 77 -5.65 7.84 -13.48
C ARG A 77 -5.24 6.76 -14.48
N ASN A 78 -5.38 5.48 -14.12
CA ASN A 78 -5.00 4.35 -14.98
C ASN A 78 -6.21 3.71 -15.69
N ARG A 79 -7.40 4.31 -15.64
CA ARG A 79 -8.64 3.73 -16.21
C ARG A 79 -8.50 3.36 -17.70
N ASP A 80 -7.87 4.21 -18.49
CA ASP A 80 -7.71 3.99 -19.94
C ASP A 80 -6.60 2.96 -20.23
N LEU A 81 -5.60 2.84 -19.34
CA LEU A 81 -4.61 1.77 -19.41
C LEU A 81 -5.25 0.42 -19.08
N SER A 82 -6.04 0.35 -18.01
CA SER A 82 -6.79 -0.85 -17.63
C SER A 82 -7.71 -1.31 -18.77
N ARG A 83 -8.50 -0.42 -19.38
CA ARG A 83 -9.34 -0.77 -20.55
C ARG A 83 -8.53 -1.38 -21.70
N ARG A 84 -7.36 -0.82 -22.01
CA ARG A 84 -6.46 -1.36 -23.06
C ARG A 84 -5.86 -2.71 -22.69
N ILE A 85 -5.50 -2.91 -21.42
CA ILE A 85 -5.05 -4.20 -20.90
C ILE A 85 -6.13 -5.26 -21.10
N HIS A 86 -7.38 -4.98 -20.69
CA HIS A 86 -8.50 -5.91 -20.90
C HIS A 86 -8.70 -6.26 -22.38
N ALA A 87 -8.69 -5.28 -23.28
CA ALA A 87 -8.86 -5.53 -24.71
C ALA A 87 -7.73 -6.38 -25.30
N GLU A 88 -6.47 -6.09 -24.96
CA GLU A 88 -5.33 -6.88 -25.46
C GLU A 88 -5.25 -8.26 -24.79
N SER A 89 -5.74 -8.44 -23.56
CA SER A 89 -5.88 -9.75 -22.92
C SER A 89 -6.76 -10.69 -23.74
N VAL A 90 -7.93 -10.23 -24.20
CA VAL A 90 -8.81 -11.02 -25.07
C VAL A 90 -8.09 -11.42 -26.36
N ARG A 91 -7.33 -10.49 -26.95
CA ARG A 91 -6.54 -10.75 -28.17
C ARG A 91 -5.47 -11.80 -27.92
N VAL A 92 -4.71 -11.70 -26.83
CA VAL A 92 -3.66 -12.65 -26.46
C VAL A 92 -4.25 -14.04 -26.22
N VAL A 93 -5.31 -14.15 -25.41
CA VAL A 93 -5.98 -15.43 -25.14
C VAL A 93 -6.54 -16.06 -26.42
N THR A 94 -7.14 -15.26 -27.30
CA THR A 94 -7.65 -15.77 -28.58
C THR A 94 -6.52 -16.36 -29.44
N GLN A 95 -5.39 -15.67 -29.56
CA GLN A 95 -4.28 -16.15 -30.39
C GLN A 95 -3.61 -17.39 -29.79
N TYR A 96 -3.26 -17.35 -28.50
CA TYR A 96 -2.48 -18.39 -27.87
C TYR A 96 -3.30 -19.62 -27.43
N THR A 97 -4.55 -19.44 -27.02
CA THR A 97 -5.37 -20.54 -26.50
C THR A 97 -6.43 -21.01 -27.48
N VAL A 98 -7.13 -20.08 -28.16
CA VAL A 98 -8.23 -20.48 -29.05
C VAL A 98 -7.71 -20.92 -30.43
N ARG A 99 -6.78 -20.14 -31.01
CA ARG A 99 -6.23 -20.42 -32.35
C ARG A 99 -4.98 -21.29 -32.33
N GLY A 100 -4.25 -21.33 -31.20
CA GLY A 100 -2.97 -22.01 -31.10
C GLY A 100 -1.87 -21.38 -31.97
N GLU A 101 -2.05 -20.12 -32.38
CA GLU A 101 -1.12 -19.36 -33.22
C GLU A 101 -0.43 -18.29 -32.37
N PRO A 102 0.84 -18.48 -31.98
CA PRO A 102 1.55 -17.50 -31.17
C PRO A 102 1.62 -16.13 -31.87
N ALA A 103 1.31 -15.08 -31.12
CA ALA A 103 1.39 -13.69 -31.59
C ALA A 103 2.40 -12.87 -30.75
N PRO A 104 3.72 -13.00 -30.99
CA PRO A 104 4.75 -12.38 -30.15
C PRO A 104 4.62 -10.87 -30.04
N ALA A 105 4.25 -10.19 -31.12
CA ALA A 105 4.05 -8.74 -31.12
C ALA A 105 2.86 -8.31 -30.24
N ALA A 106 1.79 -9.12 -30.17
CA ALA A 106 0.66 -8.86 -29.28
C ALA A 106 1.04 -9.08 -27.82
N LEU A 107 1.77 -10.17 -27.54
CA LEU A 107 2.26 -10.46 -26.20
C LEU A 107 3.24 -9.39 -25.70
N ALA A 108 4.13 -8.88 -26.57
CA ALA A 108 5.04 -7.80 -26.23
C ALA A 108 4.31 -6.51 -25.86
N ARG A 109 3.31 -6.10 -26.66
CA ARG A 109 2.47 -4.92 -26.34
C ARG A 109 1.71 -5.10 -25.03
N PHE A 110 1.11 -6.27 -24.82
CA PHE A 110 0.44 -6.61 -23.57
C PHE A 110 1.42 -6.51 -22.39
N GLY A 111 2.62 -7.07 -22.51
CA GLY A 111 3.69 -6.98 -21.51
C GLY A 111 4.10 -5.53 -21.20
N THR A 112 4.23 -4.67 -22.21
CA THR A 112 4.51 -3.24 -21.99
C THR A 112 3.40 -2.55 -21.19
N MET A 113 2.14 -2.83 -21.50
CA MET A 113 1.00 -2.25 -20.78
C MET A 113 0.93 -2.74 -19.33
N VAL A 114 1.11 -4.04 -19.09
CA VAL A 114 1.18 -4.63 -17.74
C VAL A 114 2.37 -4.07 -16.95
N GLY A 115 3.54 -3.94 -17.58
CA GLY A 115 4.71 -3.31 -16.95
C GLY A 115 4.44 -1.86 -16.55
N THR A 116 3.77 -1.10 -17.41
CA THR A 116 3.36 0.29 -17.10
C THR A 116 2.40 0.34 -15.90
N TRP A 117 1.43 -0.58 -15.84
CA TRP A 117 0.52 -0.72 -14.72
C TRP A 117 1.26 -1.04 -13.41
N ARG A 118 2.10 -2.10 -13.41
CA ARG A 118 2.85 -2.54 -12.23
C ARG A 118 3.79 -1.45 -11.71
N ASN A 119 4.43 -0.69 -12.59
CA ASN A 119 5.26 0.47 -12.21
C ASN A 119 4.43 1.57 -11.53
N SER A 120 3.28 1.92 -12.11
CA SER A 120 2.34 2.90 -11.54
C SER A 120 1.86 2.46 -10.15
N ALA A 121 1.53 1.18 -10.00
CA ALA A 121 1.13 0.57 -8.74
C ALA A 121 2.26 0.54 -7.71
N ALA A 122 3.50 0.22 -8.11
CA ALA A 122 4.66 0.22 -7.23
C ALA A 122 4.96 1.61 -6.64
N VAL A 123 4.87 2.67 -7.46
CA VAL A 123 4.99 4.06 -7.00
C VAL A 123 3.89 4.40 -6.01
N CYS A 124 2.65 3.98 -6.29
CA CYS A 124 1.52 4.24 -5.39
C CYS A 124 1.65 3.48 -4.06
N ARG A 125 2.12 2.23 -4.09
CA ARG A 125 2.43 1.42 -2.91
C ARG A 125 3.50 2.06 -2.04
N SER A 126 4.59 2.54 -2.64
CA SER A 126 5.65 3.27 -1.91
C SER A 126 5.09 4.50 -1.19
N ARG A 127 4.22 5.28 -1.85
CA ARG A 127 3.53 6.41 -1.21
C ARG A 127 2.58 5.97 -0.09
N ALA A 128 1.88 4.85 -0.26
CA ALA A 128 0.99 4.31 0.75
C ALA A 128 1.78 3.81 1.98
N GLN A 129 2.94 3.19 1.78
CA GLN A 129 3.85 2.83 2.86
C GLN A 129 4.32 4.06 3.63
N GLY A 130 4.71 5.14 2.93
CA GLY A 130 5.10 6.39 3.59
C GLY A 130 3.98 7.01 4.46
N VAL A 131 2.71 6.83 4.09
CA VAL A 131 1.57 7.25 4.93
C VAL A 131 1.48 6.39 6.21
N VAL A 132 1.70 5.08 6.10
CA VAL A 132 1.71 4.16 7.25
C VAL A 132 2.88 4.45 8.18
N ASP A 133 4.07 4.71 7.62
CA ASP A 133 5.27 5.02 8.38
C ASP A 133 5.11 6.35 9.14
N GLU A 134 4.56 7.38 8.51
CA GLU A 134 4.24 8.65 9.17
C GLU A 134 3.23 8.46 10.31
N ALA A 135 2.18 7.67 10.09
CA ALA A 135 1.21 7.34 11.13
C ALA A 135 1.89 6.65 12.32
N ASN A 136 2.74 5.65 12.06
CA ASN A 136 3.49 4.94 13.10
C ASN A 136 4.48 5.86 13.83
N HIS A 137 5.09 6.82 13.14
CA HIS A 137 5.94 7.83 13.78
C HIS A 137 5.14 8.72 14.75
N LEU A 138 3.94 9.16 14.35
CA LEU A 138 3.05 9.94 15.21
C LEU A 138 2.59 9.14 16.43
N LEU A 139 2.27 7.86 16.25
CA LEU A 139 1.92 6.96 17.35
C LEU A 139 3.09 6.76 18.31
N ALA A 140 4.32 6.62 17.81
CA ALA A 140 5.51 6.52 18.65
C ALA A 140 5.68 7.81 19.48
N CYS A 141 5.58 8.97 18.85
CA CYS A 141 5.64 10.26 19.55
C CYS A 141 4.56 10.43 20.62
N TYR A 142 3.34 9.94 20.36
CA TYR A 142 2.24 9.93 21.30
C TYR A 142 2.56 9.06 22.52
N TRP A 143 2.92 7.79 22.29
CA TRP A 143 3.18 6.82 23.35
C TRP A 143 4.41 7.18 24.18
N ASP A 144 5.48 7.69 23.57
CA ASP A 144 6.68 8.15 24.29
C ASP A 144 6.37 9.33 25.22
N ALA A 145 5.50 10.24 24.78
CA ALA A 145 5.08 11.38 25.57
C ALA A 145 4.15 10.99 26.72
N ALA A 146 3.24 10.04 26.49
CA ALA A 146 2.40 9.45 27.54
C ALA A 146 3.26 8.76 28.60
N TRP A 147 4.19 7.89 28.17
CA TRP A 147 5.14 7.20 29.03
C TRP A 147 5.97 8.16 29.89
N THR A 148 6.58 9.15 29.25
CA THR A 148 7.41 10.15 29.94
C THR A 148 6.62 10.95 30.95
N ARG A 149 5.34 11.25 30.67
CA ARG A 149 4.47 12.00 31.57
C ARG A 149 4.02 11.16 32.76
N ALA A 150 3.64 9.90 32.53
CA ALA A 150 3.22 8.96 33.58
C ALA A 150 4.36 8.64 34.54
N ARG A 151 5.59 8.43 34.02
CA ARG A 151 6.78 8.17 34.84
C ARG A 151 7.12 9.28 35.85
N ARG A 152 6.69 10.53 35.61
CA ARG A 152 6.91 11.61 36.59
C ARG A 152 6.11 11.43 37.88
N ALA A 153 5.05 10.63 37.84
CA ALA A 153 4.15 10.41 38.97
C ALA A 153 4.13 8.95 39.46
N HIS A 154 4.67 8.01 38.67
CA HIS A 154 4.58 6.58 38.94
C HIS A 154 5.89 5.87 38.59
N GLU A 155 6.16 4.76 39.28
CA GLU A 155 7.30 3.89 39.02
C GLU A 155 7.09 3.13 37.69
N LEU A 156 7.61 3.70 36.61
CA LEU A 156 7.68 3.05 35.30
C LEU A 156 9.15 2.93 34.86
N PRO A 157 9.49 1.92 34.04
CA PRO A 157 10.82 1.81 33.46
C PRO A 157 11.30 3.09 32.74
N PRO A 158 12.62 3.34 32.66
CA PRO A 158 13.18 4.54 32.02
C PRO A 158 12.76 4.74 30.56
N HIS A 159 12.46 3.65 29.86
CA HIS A 159 12.00 3.67 28.48
C HIS A 159 10.81 2.74 28.31
N ARG A 160 9.91 3.13 27.42
CA ARG A 160 8.84 2.27 26.90
C ARG A 160 9.46 1.02 26.26
N PRO A 161 8.86 -0.18 26.43
CA PRO A 161 9.41 -1.40 25.85
C PRO A 161 9.66 -1.28 24.34
N ALA A 162 10.75 -1.89 23.89
CA ALA A 162 11.11 -1.90 22.48
C ALA A 162 10.01 -2.59 21.64
N GLY A 163 9.64 -1.99 20.51
CA GLY A 163 8.60 -2.53 19.64
C GLY A 163 7.15 -2.36 20.13
N TRP A 164 6.91 -1.91 21.36
CA TRP A 164 5.56 -1.73 21.89
C TRP A 164 4.88 -0.52 21.23
N LEU A 165 4.04 -0.76 20.23
CA LEU A 165 3.34 0.32 19.51
C LEU A 165 1.86 -0.05 19.34
N PRO A 166 1.05 0.04 20.41
CA PRO A 166 -0.37 -0.24 20.31
C PRO A 166 -1.05 0.65 19.28
N GLY A 167 -1.94 0.04 18.50
CA GLY A 167 -2.61 0.70 17.39
C GLY A 167 -1.70 0.92 16.16
N ARG A 168 -0.58 0.18 16.04
CA ARG A 168 0.28 0.19 14.84
C ARG A 168 -0.58 0.16 13.58
N ALA A 169 -0.32 1.11 12.70
CA ALA A 169 -0.90 1.13 11.38
C ALA A 169 -0.17 0.10 10.50
N GLU A 170 -0.94 -0.67 9.75
CA GLU A 170 -0.44 -1.62 8.77
C GLU A 170 -0.97 -1.27 7.38
N LEU A 171 -0.15 -1.55 6.39
CA LEU A 171 -0.57 -1.41 5.01
C LEU A 171 -1.52 -2.56 4.66
N ASP A 172 -2.68 -2.22 4.11
CA ASP A 172 -3.65 -3.21 3.62
C ASP A 172 -2.96 -4.25 2.69
N PRO A 173 -3.06 -5.56 2.97
CA PRO A 173 -2.38 -6.60 2.19
C PRO A 173 -2.66 -6.58 0.69
N THR A 174 -3.80 -6.03 0.26
CA THR A 174 -4.13 -5.86 -1.18
C THR A 174 -3.15 -4.96 -1.91
N TRP A 175 -2.37 -4.11 -1.22
CA TRP A 175 -1.29 -3.34 -1.83
C TRP A 175 -0.13 -4.20 -2.37
N HIS A 176 -0.02 -5.45 -1.92
CA HIS A 176 0.95 -6.43 -2.46
C HIS A 176 0.40 -7.21 -3.65
N ARG A 177 -0.91 -7.15 -3.89
CA ARG A 177 -1.61 -7.85 -4.96
C ARG A 177 -2.04 -6.86 -6.04
N VAL A 178 -1.08 -6.16 -6.63
CA VAL A 178 -1.35 -5.04 -7.55
C VAL A 178 -2.16 -5.42 -8.78
N ASP A 179 -2.04 -6.66 -9.24
CA ASP A 179 -2.78 -7.17 -10.40
C ASP A 179 -4.24 -7.52 -10.06
N ASP A 180 -4.59 -7.69 -8.77
CA ASP A 180 -6.01 -7.78 -8.36
C ASP A 180 -6.75 -6.50 -8.74
N GLY A 181 -6.04 -5.38 -8.91
CA GLY A 181 -6.65 -4.15 -9.38
C GLY A 181 -7.01 -4.09 -10.86
N LEU A 182 -6.61 -5.09 -11.64
CA LEU A 182 -7.10 -5.34 -12.99
C LEU A 182 -8.31 -6.29 -13.02
N LEU A 183 -8.74 -6.79 -11.86
CA LEU A 183 -9.81 -7.79 -11.73
C LEU A 183 -10.96 -7.16 -10.92
N PRO A 184 -12.02 -6.65 -11.58
CA PRO A 184 -13.10 -5.90 -10.93
C PRO A 184 -13.71 -6.64 -9.73
N ASP A 185 -13.87 -7.95 -9.84
CA ASP A 185 -14.58 -8.80 -8.88
C ASP A 185 -13.77 -9.11 -7.60
N ARG A 186 -12.45 -8.86 -7.62
CA ARG A 186 -11.55 -9.25 -6.52
C ARG A 186 -11.32 -8.17 -5.49
N TRP A 187 -11.76 -6.94 -5.75
CA TRP A 187 -11.50 -5.81 -4.86
C TRP A 187 -12.55 -5.63 -3.76
N TYR A 188 -13.83 -5.88 -4.07
CA TYR A 188 -14.95 -5.55 -3.18
C TYR A 188 -15.95 -6.70 -2.98
N GLY A 189 -15.52 -7.93 -3.27
CA GLY A 189 -16.43 -9.09 -3.30
C GLY A 189 -17.16 -9.19 -4.65
N ARG A 190 -17.71 -10.39 -4.88
CA ARG A 190 -18.24 -10.93 -6.15
C ARG A 190 -19.36 -10.06 -6.75
N GLY A 191 -19.01 -8.95 -7.39
CA GLY A 191 -19.85 -8.26 -8.35
C GLY A 191 -19.51 -8.76 -9.74
N ALA A 192 -20.49 -9.25 -10.51
CA ALA A 192 -20.24 -9.78 -11.84
C ALA A 192 -19.66 -8.71 -12.77
N PRO A 193 -18.64 -9.06 -13.57
CA PRO A 193 -17.99 -8.14 -14.47
C PRO A 193 -18.91 -7.82 -15.66
N PRO A 194 -18.79 -6.64 -16.29
CA PRO A 194 -19.50 -6.35 -17.53
C PRO A 194 -19.06 -7.34 -18.62
N ALA A 195 -19.99 -7.81 -19.45
CA ALA A 195 -19.80 -8.87 -20.46
C ALA A 195 -18.67 -8.62 -21.48
N SER A 196 -18.11 -7.40 -21.55
CA SER A 196 -16.98 -7.03 -22.41
C SER A 196 -15.60 -7.19 -21.74
N ALA A 197 -15.53 -7.38 -20.42
CA ALA A 197 -14.30 -7.50 -19.67
C ALA A 197 -14.32 -8.83 -18.91
N ASP A 198 -13.94 -9.92 -19.57
CA ASP A 198 -13.80 -11.21 -18.90
C ASP A 198 -12.57 -11.17 -17.96
N PRO A 199 -12.74 -11.19 -16.62
CA PRO A 199 -11.62 -11.20 -15.67
C PRO A 199 -10.80 -12.48 -15.82
N ALA A 200 -11.38 -13.56 -16.35
CA ALA A 200 -10.65 -14.78 -16.68
C ALA A 200 -9.63 -14.53 -17.80
N ALA A 201 -9.97 -13.72 -18.81
CA ALA A 201 -9.06 -13.40 -19.91
C ALA A 201 -7.82 -12.63 -19.44
N VAL A 202 -7.96 -11.70 -18.48
CA VAL A 202 -6.81 -11.00 -17.90
C VAL A 202 -5.91 -11.95 -17.12
N ALA A 203 -6.50 -12.77 -16.25
CA ALA A 203 -5.74 -13.75 -15.46
C ALA A 203 -4.99 -14.75 -16.37
N GLN A 204 -5.64 -15.22 -17.44
CA GLN A 204 -5.06 -16.14 -18.40
C GLN A 204 -3.98 -15.47 -19.27
N ALA A 205 -4.19 -14.24 -19.72
CA ALA A 205 -3.17 -13.49 -20.46
C ALA A 205 -1.93 -13.22 -19.61
N LEU A 206 -2.10 -12.92 -18.31
CA LEU A 206 -0.99 -12.80 -17.37
C LEU A 206 -0.24 -14.12 -17.21
N ALA A 207 -0.95 -15.25 -17.07
CA ALA A 207 -0.32 -16.57 -17.02
C ALA A 207 0.45 -16.92 -18.31
N ILE A 208 -0.07 -16.56 -19.48
CA ILE A 208 0.63 -16.70 -20.77
C ILE A 208 1.90 -15.86 -20.75
N LEU A 209 1.83 -14.58 -20.34
CA LEU A 209 2.99 -13.70 -20.25
C LEU A 209 4.07 -14.27 -19.31
N ASP A 210 3.69 -14.71 -18.12
CA ASP A 210 4.62 -15.27 -17.13
C ASP A 210 5.28 -16.56 -17.64
N SER A 211 4.52 -17.46 -18.28
CA SER A 211 5.07 -18.70 -18.84
C SER A 211 6.12 -18.47 -19.93
N GLN A 212 5.95 -17.42 -20.75
CA GLN A 212 6.92 -17.07 -21.80
C GLN A 212 8.18 -16.41 -21.23
N LEU A 213 8.06 -15.66 -20.12
CA LEU A 213 9.21 -15.10 -19.41
C LEU A 213 10.07 -16.20 -18.76
N THR A 214 9.43 -17.22 -18.16
CA THR A 214 10.15 -18.35 -17.55
C THR A 214 10.72 -19.33 -18.60
N GLY A 215 9.98 -19.57 -19.70
CA GLY A 215 10.39 -20.45 -20.80
C GLY A 215 11.42 -19.85 -21.76
N GLY A 216 11.63 -18.52 -21.74
CA GLY A 216 12.70 -17.84 -22.47
C GLY A 216 14.05 -17.92 -21.78
N ALA A 217 14.08 -17.87 -20.44
CA ALA A 217 15.31 -17.95 -19.64
C ALA A 217 16.00 -19.32 -19.71
N THR A 218 15.25 -20.38 -19.99
CA THR A 218 15.77 -21.75 -20.15
C THR A 218 16.29 -22.04 -21.56
N ARG A 219 15.92 -21.24 -22.57
CA ARG A 219 16.34 -21.45 -23.97
C ARG A 219 17.66 -20.78 -24.35
N THR A 220 18.14 -19.81 -23.55
CA THR A 220 19.38 -19.07 -23.83
C THR A 220 20.65 -19.72 -23.29
N THR A 221 20.57 -20.78 -22.46
CA THR A 221 21.75 -21.48 -21.91
C THR A 221 22.19 -22.71 -22.72
N GLY A 222 21.48 -23.07 -23.78
CA GLY A 222 21.75 -24.27 -24.58
C GLY A 222 22.09 -23.97 -26.04
N SER A 223 23.15 -23.21 -26.30
CA SER A 223 23.74 -23.11 -27.65
C SER A 223 25.19 -22.64 -27.61
N ARG A 224 26.08 -23.53 -27.18
CA ARG A 224 27.48 -23.58 -27.62
C ARG A 224 27.87 -25.06 -27.76
N GLY A 225 27.67 -25.57 -28.96
CA GLY A 225 28.43 -26.71 -29.49
C GLY A 225 29.62 -26.17 -30.25
#